data_AF-A0A618URR4-F1
#
_entry.id   AF-A0A618URR4-F1
#
_cell.length_a   1.000
_cell.length_b   1.000
_cell.length_c   1.000
_cell.angle_alpha   90.00
_cell.angle_beta   90.00
_cell.angle_gamma   90.00
#
_symmetry.space_group_name_H-M   'P 1'
#
loop_
_entity.id
_entity.type
_entity.pdbx_description
1 polymer ?
#
loop_
_entity_poly.entity_id
_entity_poly.type
_entity_poly.pdbx_seq_one_letter_code
_entity_poly.pdbx_strand_id
1 'polypeptide(L)'
;KKEIILNTSKPFYEILIEEFQVEKELMTEARKTEFTMFSDNGKLYVVNSKGNTRKLEAVYVNNFFEEYKKTGSMSPSSYQDITFNSSYLLAALKYLIEKELI
;
A
#
# COMPACT_ATOMS: atom_id res chain seq x y z
N LYS A 1 -8.63 -3.68 21.37
CA LYS A 1 -8.33 -3.35 19.95
C LYS A 1 -9.20 -4.29 19.11
N LYS A 2 -10.00 -3.77 18.18
CA LYS A 2 -10.84 -4.61 17.31
C LYS A 2 -9.98 -4.98 16.10
N GLU A 3 -9.72 -6.27 15.94
CA GLU A 3 -9.00 -6.79 14.77
C GLU A 3 -9.81 -6.47 13.51
N ILE A 4 -9.14 -5.99 12.47
CA ILE A 4 -9.79 -5.73 11.18
C ILE A 4 -9.79 -7.04 10.39
N ILE A 5 -10.98 -7.51 10.06
CA ILE A 5 -11.17 -8.69 9.22
C ILE A 5 -11.16 -8.22 7.75
N LEU A 6 -10.00 -8.27 7.12
CA LEU A 6 -9.83 -8.19 5.67
C LEU A 6 -9.34 -9.56 5.19
N ASN A 7 -10.22 -10.31 4.52
CA ASN A 7 -9.91 -11.64 4.03
C ASN A 7 -9.53 -11.55 2.56
N THR A 8 -8.22 -11.66 2.27
CA THR A 8 -7.71 -11.71 0.91
C THR A 8 -7.47 -13.15 0.48
N SER A 9 -7.79 -13.48 -0.77
CA SER A 9 -7.56 -14.82 -1.33
C SER A 9 -6.09 -15.10 -1.68
N LYS A 10 -5.25 -14.06 -1.65
CA LYS A 10 -3.82 -14.09 -1.97
C LYS A 10 -3.05 -13.04 -1.13
N PRO A 11 -1.70 -13.08 -1.13
CA PRO A 11 -0.90 -12.07 -0.46
C PRO A 11 -1.21 -10.64 -0.93
N PHE A 12 -1.17 -9.68 -0.02
CA PHE A 12 -1.50 -8.28 -0.32
C PHE A 12 -0.64 -7.69 -1.45
N TYR A 13 0.64 -8.06 -1.49
CA TYR A 13 1.55 -7.65 -2.56
C TYR A 13 1.08 -8.10 -3.95
N GLU A 14 0.52 -9.30 -4.08
CA GLU A 14 0.01 -9.81 -5.36
C GLU A 14 -1.26 -9.07 -5.80
N ILE A 15 -2.14 -8.73 -4.85
CA ILE A 15 -3.31 -7.86 -5.13
C ILE A 15 -2.87 -6.52 -5.69
N LEU A 16 -1.85 -5.90 -5.09
CA LEU A 16 -1.32 -4.63 -5.60
C LEU A 16 -0.68 -4.79 -6.98
N ILE A 17 0.02 -5.89 -7.26
CA ILE A 17 0.55 -6.12 -8.61
C ILE A 17 -0.58 -6.15 -9.64
N GLU A 18 -1.64 -6.90 -9.36
CA GLU A 18 -2.76 -7.04 -10.31
C GLU A 18 -3.55 -5.74 -10.48
N GLU A 19 -3.86 -5.04 -9.39
CA GLU A 19 -4.66 -3.81 -9.46
C GLU A 19 -3.91 -2.67 -10.16
N PHE A 20 -2.59 -2.58 -9.94
CA PHE A 20 -1.78 -1.48 -10.43
C PHE A 20 -1.03 -1.81 -11.73
N GLN A 21 -1.50 -2.78 -12.52
CA GLN A 21 -0.96 -3.03 -13.89
C GLN A 21 -1.09 -1.81 -14.82
N VAL A 22 -2.08 -0.96 -14.55
CA VAL A 22 -2.20 0.37 -15.12
C VAL A 22 -1.81 1.37 -14.05
N GLU A 23 -0.98 2.36 -14.42
CA GLU A 23 -0.57 3.41 -13.51
C GLU A 23 -1.78 4.12 -12.90
N LYS A 24 -1.74 4.36 -11.59
CA LYS A 24 -2.78 5.10 -10.87
C LYS A 24 -2.16 6.21 -10.04
N GLU A 25 -2.68 7.40 -10.21
CA GLU A 25 -2.39 8.53 -9.34
C GLU A 25 -3.18 8.40 -8.04
N LEU A 26 -2.48 8.53 -6.93
CA LEU A 26 -3.00 8.42 -5.58
C LEU A 26 -2.48 9.57 -4.73
N MET A 27 -3.11 9.78 -3.58
CA MET A 27 -2.73 10.83 -2.63
C MET A 27 -2.54 10.26 -1.24
N THR A 28 -1.42 10.60 -0.61
CA THR A 28 -1.14 10.22 0.79
C THR A 28 -2.03 11.01 1.75
N GLU A 29 -2.57 10.36 2.78
CA GLU A 29 -3.48 11.03 3.71
C GLU A 29 -2.78 12.08 4.59
N ALA A 30 -1.62 11.75 5.17
CA ALA A 30 -0.97 12.57 6.19
C ALA A 30 -0.44 13.91 5.66
N ARG A 31 0.04 13.95 4.42
CA ARG A 31 0.67 15.15 3.82
C ARG A 31 -0.02 15.62 2.54
N LYS A 32 -1.11 14.96 2.12
CA LYS A 32 -1.83 15.24 0.88
C LYS A 32 -0.89 15.35 -0.33
N THR A 33 0.12 14.48 -0.36
CA THR A 33 1.13 14.45 -1.42
C THR A 33 0.74 13.39 -2.44
N GLU A 34 0.67 13.82 -3.71
CA GLU A 34 0.42 12.97 -4.87
C GLU A 34 1.61 12.06 -5.18
N PHE A 35 1.31 10.89 -5.71
CA PHE A 35 2.26 9.90 -6.18
C PHE A 35 1.58 8.97 -7.18
N THR A 36 2.37 8.28 -7.99
CA THR A 36 1.87 7.26 -8.92
C THR A 36 2.28 5.90 -8.42
N MET A 37 1.33 4.95 -8.35
CA MET A 37 1.63 3.54 -8.12
C MET A 37 1.35 2.74 -9.39
N PHE A 38 2.26 1.82 -9.70
CA PHE A 38 2.14 0.96 -10.86
C PHE A 38 2.91 -0.35 -10.62
N SER A 39 2.56 -1.38 -11.37
CA SER A 39 3.29 -2.63 -11.45
C SER A 39 3.88 -2.82 -12.84
N ASP A 40 5.08 -3.38 -12.88
CA ASP A 40 5.75 -3.74 -14.12
C ASP A 40 6.54 -5.04 -13.90
N ASN A 41 6.41 -5.98 -14.84
CA ASN A 41 7.10 -7.27 -14.81
C ASN A 41 6.99 -8.01 -13.45
N GLY A 42 5.80 -8.02 -12.86
CA GLY A 42 5.52 -8.68 -11.58
C GLY A 42 6.16 -8.00 -10.37
N LYS A 43 6.54 -6.73 -10.49
CA LYS A 43 7.12 -5.92 -9.41
C LYS A 43 6.30 -4.66 -9.21
N LEU A 44 6.20 -4.20 -7.97
CA LEU A 44 5.44 -3.00 -7.61
C LEU A 44 6.36 -1.80 -7.43
N TYR A 45 5.92 -0.64 -7.91
CA TYR A 45 6.68 0.60 -7.86
C TYR A 45 5.82 1.79 -7.44
N VAL A 46 6.48 2.81 -6.90
CA VAL A 46 5.92 4.13 -6.67
C VAL A 46 6.83 5.18 -7.29
N VAL A 47 6.25 6.13 -8.03
CA VAL A 47 6.89 7.41 -8.37
C VAL A 47 6.40 8.45 -7.36
N ASN A 48 7.30 8.98 -6.54
CA ASN A 48 6.92 10.02 -5.58
C ASN A 48 6.77 11.40 -6.25
N SER A 49 6.25 12.39 -5.51
CA SER A 49 6.06 13.76 -5.99
C SER A 49 7.34 14.47 -6.49
N LYS A 50 8.53 13.92 -6.21
CA LYS A 50 9.81 14.42 -6.72
C LYS A 50 10.27 13.68 -7.98
N GLY A 51 9.43 12.84 -8.57
CA GLY A 51 9.76 12.01 -9.74
C GLY A 51 10.67 10.82 -9.43
N ASN A 52 10.93 10.49 -8.16
CA ASN A 52 11.79 9.36 -7.83
C ASN A 52 11.00 8.05 -7.81
N THR A 53 11.45 7.08 -8.59
CA THR A 53 10.89 5.73 -8.60
C THR A 53 11.49 4.88 -7.48
N ARG A 54 10.62 4.17 -6.75
CA ARG A 54 11.00 3.23 -5.69
C ARG A 54 10.31 1.91 -5.93
N LYS A 55 11.08 0.82 -5.92
CA LYS A 55 10.53 -0.53 -5.88
C LYS A 55 10.02 -0.83 -4.46
N LEU A 56 8.85 -1.46 -4.37
CA LEU A 56 8.29 -1.97 -3.13
C LEU A 56 8.53 -3.48 -3.06
N GLU A 57 9.15 -3.96 -1.97
CA GLU A 57 9.44 -5.39 -1.82
C GLU A 57 8.30 -6.13 -1.14
N ALA A 58 8.00 -7.33 -1.65
CA ALA A 58 6.88 -8.16 -1.18
C ALA A 58 6.87 -8.38 0.33
N VAL A 59 8.04 -8.65 0.92
CA VAL A 59 8.17 -8.90 2.37
C VAL A 59 7.67 -7.71 3.20
N TYR A 60 8.03 -6.48 2.84
CA TYR A 60 7.65 -5.29 3.59
C TYR A 60 6.18 -4.93 3.37
N VAL A 61 5.67 -5.14 2.15
CA VAL A 61 4.26 -4.89 1.81
C VAL A 61 3.33 -5.85 2.55
N ASN A 62 3.66 -7.15 2.55
CA ASN A 62 2.85 -8.14 3.25
C ASN A 62 2.94 -7.97 4.78
N ASN A 63 4.13 -7.70 5.32
CA ASN A 63 4.29 -7.42 6.76
C ASN A 63 3.50 -6.17 7.19
N PHE A 64 3.48 -5.12 6.36
CA PHE A 64 2.64 -3.95 6.59
C PHE A 64 1.15 -4.33 6.69
N PHE A 65 0.65 -5.16 5.76
CA PHE A 65 -0.76 -5.55 5.73
C PHE A 65 -1.15 -6.41 6.94
N GLU A 66 -0.29 -7.35 7.35
CA GLU A 66 -0.50 -8.12 8.58
C GLU A 66 -0.57 -7.23 9.82
N GLU A 67 0.30 -6.22 9.92
CA GLU A 67 0.27 -5.26 11.03
C GLU A 67 -0.99 -4.36 10.96
N TYR A 68 -1.44 -4.01 9.76
CA TYR A 68 -2.71 -3.30 9.58
C TYR A 68 -3.90 -4.14 10.06
N LYS A 69 -4.02 -5.42 9.69
CA LYS A 69 -5.12 -6.28 10.16
C LYS A 69 -5.20 -6.35 11.68
N LYS A 70 -4.04 -6.42 12.35
CA LYS A 70 -3.96 -6.45 13.83
C LYS A 70 -4.36 -5.13 14.48
N THR A 71 -3.99 -4.00 13.89
CA THR A 71 -4.03 -2.70 14.58
C THR A 71 -5.08 -1.74 14.06
N GLY A 72 -5.44 -1.84 12.78
CA GLY A 72 -6.26 -0.90 12.04
C GLY A 72 -5.67 0.50 11.93
N SER A 73 -4.36 0.66 12.13
CA SER A 73 -3.77 1.99 12.18
C SER A 73 -3.73 2.65 10.80
N MET A 74 -4.25 3.87 10.71
CA MET A 74 -4.05 4.73 9.53
C MET A 74 -2.85 5.68 9.68
N SER A 75 -2.06 5.52 10.74
CA SER A 75 -0.86 6.33 10.96
C SER A 75 0.37 5.67 10.33
N PRO A 76 1.10 6.34 9.42
CA PRO A 76 2.34 5.80 8.85
C PRO A 76 3.40 5.43 9.90
N SER A 77 3.43 6.13 11.04
CA SER A 77 4.39 5.89 12.13
C SER A 77 4.20 4.53 12.81
N SER A 78 3.00 3.94 12.75
CA SER A 78 2.75 2.59 13.29
C SER A 78 3.51 1.49 12.54
N TYR A 79 4.09 1.83 11.38
CA TYR A 79 4.75 0.89 10.48
C TYR A 79 6.23 1.25 10.25
N GLN A 80 6.79 2.19 11.03
CA GLN A 80 8.14 2.72 10.80
C GLN A 80 9.22 1.63 10.89
N ASP A 81 9.03 0.64 11.76
CA ASP A 81 9.96 -0.49 11.94
C ASP A 81 9.82 -1.55 10.83
N ILE A 82 8.77 -1.43 10.00
CA ILE A 82 8.48 -2.35 8.88
C ILE A 82 8.91 -1.72 7.56
N THR A 83 8.50 -0.48 7.29
CA THR A 83 8.79 0.19 6.02
C THR A 83 8.66 1.72 6.09
N PHE A 84 9.57 2.41 5.41
CA PHE A 84 9.49 3.85 5.18
C PHE A 84 8.43 4.25 4.13
N ASN A 85 7.81 3.29 3.45
CA ASN A 85 6.83 3.52 2.38
C ASN A 85 5.37 3.37 2.85
N SER A 86 5.13 3.27 4.16
CA SER A 86 3.81 2.97 4.73
C SER A 86 2.73 3.98 4.35
N SER A 87 3.08 5.27 4.18
CA SER A 87 2.13 6.28 3.72
C SER A 87 1.56 6.01 2.32
N TYR A 88 2.35 5.45 1.40
CA TYR A 88 1.86 5.05 0.07
C TYR A 88 0.99 3.80 0.16
N LEU A 89 1.38 2.83 0.99
CA LEU A 89 0.63 1.59 1.18
C LEU A 89 -0.73 1.83 1.85
N LEU A 90 -0.80 2.76 2.80
CA LEU A 90 -2.07 3.17 3.42
C LEU A 90 -3.02 3.82 2.41
N ALA A 91 -2.50 4.64 1.50
CA ALA A 91 -3.30 5.23 0.42
C ALA A 91 -3.79 4.17 -0.57
N ALA A 92 -2.94 3.23 -0.97
CA ALA A 92 -3.34 2.11 -1.84
C ALA A 92 -4.37 1.20 -1.17
N LEU A 93 -4.18 0.89 0.12
CA LEU A 93 -5.14 0.11 0.90
C LEU A 93 -6.50 0.80 0.98
N LYS A 94 -6.52 2.10 1.28
CA LYS A 94 -7.75 2.89 1.30
C LYS A 94 -8.45 2.88 -0.05
N TYR A 95 -7.70 3.07 -1.14
CA TYR A 95 -8.24 2.96 -2.50
C TYR A 95 -8.90 1.60 -2.76
N LEU A 96 -8.26 0.49 -2.39
CA LEU A 96 -8.83 -0.85 -2.57
C LEU A 96 -10.13 -1.04 -1.77
N ILE A 97 -10.17 -0.56 -0.52
CA ILE A 97 -11.36 -0.63 0.34
C ILE A 97 -12.50 0.21 -0.25
N GLU A 98 -12.22 1.45 -0.69
CA GLU A 98 -13.23 2.34 -1.29
C GLU A 98 -13.77 1.82 -2.62
N LYS A 99 -13.01 0.96 -3.30
CA LYS A 99 -13.41 0.29 -4.54
C LYS A 99 -13.99 -1.11 -4.32
N GLU A 100 -14.14 -1.54 -3.06
CA GLU A 100 -14.63 -2.88 -2.69
C GLU A 100 -13.83 -4.03 -3.34
N LEU A 101 -12.51 -3.83 -3.48
CA LEU A 101 -11.60 -4.80 -4.09
C LEU A 101 -10.97 -5.75 -3.07
N ILE A 102 -11.11 -5.48 -1.78
CA ILE A 102 -10.64 -6.30 -0.64
C ILE A 102 -11.57 -6.19 0.57
#